data_AF-A0A926BTI8-F1
#
_entry.id   AF-A0A926BTI8-F1
#
_cell.length_a   1.000
_cell.length_b   1.000
_cell.length_c   1.000
_cell.angle_alpha   90.00
_cell.angle_beta   90.00
_cell.angle_gamma   90.00
#
_symmetry.space_group_name_H-M   'P 1'
#
loop_
_entity.id
_entity.type
_entity.pdbx_description
1 polymer ?
#
loop_
_entity_poly.entity_id
_entity_poly.type
_entity_poly.pdbx_seq_one_letter_code
_entity_poly.pdbx_strand_id
1 'polypeptide(L)'
;MNGFSLIPRSLLSALAVALLIAVPAHSQNASVLAPAGTEYFVGFMQNDDELSGANARFMGLLITSQVATVGSVEIPGRDATPFSVRPGEFYSISIPRAFEHTISEDTIGNGTQSIIAAIRVTSRAPVSVFVVNARNQTTAGYPAVPVSHWGRHYLPLTLPNSLGTRTSELMIISAYDDTYVRFTPRATTVRQDRGDVREIKLDRGRTYFVQALANMAGVNTADLSGSEIVATNPIGVVSGHVRTTITR
;
A
#
# COMPACT_ATOMS: atom_id res chain seq x y z
N MET A 1 64.49 10.13 -48.98
CA MET A 1 63.42 11.13 -48.91
C MET A 1 62.09 10.39 -48.77
N ASN A 2 61.27 10.80 -47.80
CA ASN A 2 59.91 10.35 -47.47
C ASN A 2 59.87 8.95 -46.81
N GLY A 3 59.65 8.74 -45.50
CA GLY A 3 59.16 9.59 -44.42
C GLY A 3 57.96 8.92 -43.76
N PHE A 4 58.17 8.05 -42.76
CA PHE A 4 57.18 7.74 -41.71
C PHE A 4 57.91 7.32 -40.43
N SER A 5 57.51 7.95 -39.33
CA SER A 5 58.21 8.04 -38.04
C SER A 5 58.04 6.79 -37.19
N LEU A 6 59.14 6.21 -36.71
CA LEU A 6 59.17 5.22 -35.64
C LEU A 6 59.25 5.96 -34.29
N ILE A 7 58.16 5.96 -33.53
CA ILE A 7 58.16 6.42 -32.13
C ILE A 7 58.77 5.31 -31.25
N PRO A 8 59.69 5.61 -30.31
CA PRO A 8 60.44 4.60 -29.57
C PRO A 8 59.69 3.94 -28.40
N ARG A 9 60.05 2.68 -28.14
CA ARG A 9 59.51 1.74 -27.13
C ARG A 9 59.91 2.06 -25.68
N SER A 10 59.52 3.21 -25.12
CA SER A 10 59.84 3.52 -23.72
C SER A 10 58.70 4.17 -22.93
N LEU A 11 57.50 3.60 -22.99
CA LEU A 11 56.37 4.02 -22.16
C LEU A 11 55.35 2.87 -22.00
N LEU A 12 55.71 1.83 -21.24
CA LEU A 12 54.75 0.75 -20.91
C LEU A 12 55.08 0.00 -19.61
N SER A 13 55.72 0.66 -18.65
CA SER A 13 56.12 0.03 -17.39
C SER A 13 56.03 0.97 -16.18
N ALA A 14 54.94 1.73 -16.07
CA ALA A 14 54.67 2.53 -14.87
C ALA A 14 53.17 2.85 -14.73
N LEU A 15 52.32 1.84 -14.53
CA LEU A 15 50.99 2.06 -13.95
C LEU A 15 50.40 0.77 -13.34
N ALA A 16 51.19 0.11 -12.49
CA ALA A 16 50.71 -0.96 -11.62
C ALA A 16 50.90 -0.52 -10.16
N VAL A 17 50.30 0.62 -9.79
CA VAL A 17 50.24 1.07 -8.39
C VAL A 17 48.87 1.68 -8.14
N ALA A 18 48.12 0.98 -7.28
CA ALA A 18 47.03 1.49 -6.44
C ALA A 18 45.93 2.30 -7.13
N LEU A 19 44.94 1.59 -7.67
CA LEU A 19 43.57 2.10 -7.71
C LEU A 19 42.66 1.18 -6.88
N LEU A 20 42.96 1.08 -5.57
CA LEU A 20 41.92 0.84 -4.58
C LEU A 20 41.08 2.11 -4.54
N ILE A 21 40.11 2.23 -5.45
CA ILE A 21 39.02 3.19 -5.23
C ILE A 21 38.27 2.61 -4.03
N ALA A 22 38.48 3.24 -2.88
CA ALA A 22 37.50 3.18 -1.80
C ALA A 22 36.19 3.68 -2.39
N VAL A 23 35.36 2.76 -2.89
CA VAL A 23 33.94 3.04 -3.06
C VAL A 23 33.50 3.37 -1.64
N PRO A 24 33.04 4.59 -1.34
CA PRO A 24 32.30 4.76 -0.10
C PRO A 24 31.14 3.78 -0.21
N ALA A 25 31.20 2.72 0.59
CA ALA A 25 30.04 1.93 0.90
C ALA A 25 29.06 2.95 1.46
N HIS A 26 28.16 3.43 0.61
CA HIS A 26 26.98 4.11 1.06
C HIS A 26 26.26 3.02 1.83
N SER A 27 26.48 3.00 3.15
CA SER A 27 25.57 2.36 4.05
C SER A 27 24.23 3.02 3.74
N GLN A 28 23.43 2.34 2.92
CA GLN A 28 22.01 2.54 2.98
C GLN A 28 21.63 2.03 4.36
N ASN A 29 21.73 2.92 5.35
CA ASN A 29 20.79 2.92 6.47
C ASN A 29 19.42 3.26 5.86
N ALA A 30 18.94 2.43 4.92
CA ALA A 30 17.54 2.29 4.63
C ALA A 30 16.99 1.62 5.87
N SER A 31 16.80 2.43 6.90
CA SER A 31 15.82 2.11 7.90
C SER A 31 14.56 1.80 7.12
N VAL A 32 14.08 0.56 7.24
CA VAL A 32 12.76 0.14 6.75
C VAL A 32 11.71 0.81 7.65
N LEU A 33 11.81 2.13 7.81
CA LEU A 33 10.77 2.95 8.38
C LEU A 33 9.74 3.10 7.27
N ALA A 34 8.47 2.88 7.64
CA ALA A 34 7.37 3.30 6.78
C ALA A 34 7.61 4.75 6.35
N PRO A 35 7.36 5.11 5.08
CA PRO A 35 7.64 6.46 4.59
C PRO A 35 7.01 7.50 5.52
N ALA A 36 7.85 8.40 6.03
CA ALA A 36 7.43 9.37 7.03
C ALA A 36 6.75 10.59 6.37
N GLY A 37 5.73 11.11 7.02
CA GLY A 37 4.92 12.22 6.53
C GLY A 37 3.94 12.72 7.58
N THR A 38 3.14 13.72 7.25
CA THR A 38 2.27 14.41 8.21
C THR A 38 0.78 14.14 8.03
N GLU A 39 0.38 13.54 6.91
CA GLU A 39 -1.01 13.20 6.60
C GLU A 39 -1.08 11.83 5.90
N TYR A 40 -1.99 11.00 6.39
CA TYR A 40 -2.25 9.66 5.87
C TYR A 40 -3.76 9.42 5.80
N PHE A 41 -4.16 8.62 4.82
CA PHE A 41 -5.45 7.93 4.83
C PHE A 41 -5.17 6.42 4.70
N VAL A 42 -5.76 5.63 5.58
CA VAL A 42 -5.53 4.19 5.65
C VAL A 42 -6.85 3.42 5.66
N GLY A 43 -6.83 2.22 5.10
CA GLY A 43 -7.97 1.31 5.06
C GLY A 43 -7.58 -0.11 5.44
N PHE A 44 -8.58 -0.92 5.79
CA PHE A 44 -8.41 -2.31 6.15
C PHE A 44 -9.20 -3.16 5.16
N MET A 45 -8.50 -3.91 4.32
CA MET A 45 -9.10 -4.89 3.43
C MET A 45 -9.48 -6.16 4.20
N GLN A 46 -10.33 -6.99 3.59
CA GLN A 46 -10.82 -8.22 4.20
C GLN A 46 -9.68 -9.16 4.56
N ASN A 47 -9.66 -9.64 5.80
CA ASN A 47 -8.71 -10.66 6.22
C ASN A 47 -9.48 -11.94 6.60
N ASP A 48 -9.66 -12.87 5.67
CA ASP A 48 -10.43 -14.12 5.79
C ASP A 48 -11.95 -13.96 6.08
N ASP A 49 -12.71 -15.04 5.88
CA ASP A 49 -14.14 -15.09 6.26
C ASP A 49 -14.32 -15.34 7.76
N GLU A 50 -15.43 -14.86 8.32
CA GLU A 50 -15.79 -15.19 9.70
C GLU A 50 -16.28 -16.63 9.79
N LEU A 51 -15.35 -17.57 9.95
CA LEU A 51 -15.70 -18.87 10.50
C LEU A 51 -16.19 -18.64 11.94
N SER A 52 -17.47 -18.94 12.16
CA SER A 52 -18.23 -18.73 13.40
C SER A 52 -17.41 -18.94 14.68
N GLY A 53 -17.30 -17.90 15.50
CA GLY A 53 -16.67 -17.93 16.83
C GLY A 53 -16.12 -16.57 17.28
N ALA A 54 -16.03 -16.35 18.59
CA ALA A 54 -15.35 -15.20 19.19
C ALA A 54 -13.83 -15.34 19.01
N ASN A 55 -13.35 -15.19 17.78
CA ASN A 55 -11.93 -15.25 17.47
C ASN A 55 -11.25 -13.94 17.86
N ALA A 56 -10.09 -14.04 18.51
CA ALA A 56 -9.25 -12.88 18.79
C ALA A 56 -8.94 -12.13 17.48
N ARG A 57 -9.16 -10.81 17.49
CA ARG A 57 -9.02 -9.94 16.33
C ARG A 57 -8.40 -8.63 16.77
N PHE A 58 -7.47 -8.13 15.97
CA PHE A 58 -6.86 -6.83 16.15
C PHE A 58 -6.76 -6.13 14.79
N MET A 59 -7.43 -5.00 14.68
CA MET A 59 -7.15 -4.01 13.65
C MET A 59 -6.58 -2.79 14.35
N GLY A 60 -5.47 -2.27 13.88
CA GLY A 60 -4.85 -1.15 14.58
C GLY A 60 -3.80 -0.43 13.77
N LEU A 61 -3.42 0.73 14.29
CA LEU A 61 -2.35 1.56 13.79
C LEU A 61 -1.23 1.58 14.81
N LEU A 62 0.00 1.41 14.35
CA LEU A 62 1.22 1.67 15.09
C LEU A 62 1.86 2.94 14.52
N ILE A 63 2.02 3.97 15.34
CA ILE A 63 2.53 5.28 14.92
C ILE A 63 3.83 5.55 15.67
N THR A 64 4.89 5.91 14.97
CA THR A 64 6.18 6.27 15.57
C THR A 64 6.78 7.50 14.88
N SER A 65 7.78 8.13 15.49
CA SER A 65 8.49 9.27 14.90
C SER A 65 9.94 9.32 15.38
N GLN A 66 10.79 9.94 14.56
CA GLN A 66 12.18 10.25 14.91
C GLN A 66 12.31 11.53 15.75
N VAL A 67 11.21 12.27 15.96
CA VAL A 67 11.13 13.46 16.81
C VAL A 67 9.92 13.39 17.72
N ALA A 68 9.95 14.10 18.85
CA ALA A 68 8.77 14.25 19.68
C ALA A 68 7.69 15.03 18.93
N THR A 69 6.50 14.47 18.78
CA THR A 69 5.40 15.09 18.03
C THR A 69 4.04 14.67 18.56
N VAL A 70 3.02 15.42 18.15
CA VAL A 70 1.61 15.18 18.46
C VAL A 70 0.80 15.17 17.18
N GLY A 71 -0.34 14.49 17.24
CA GLY A 71 -1.26 14.38 16.12
C GLY A 71 -2.64 13.88 16.53
N SER A 72 -3.44 13.53 15.53
CA SER A 72 -4.78 12.97 15.71
C SER A 72 -5.02 11.79 14.78
N VAL A 73 -5.86 10.86 15.23
CA VAL A 73 -6.47 9.81 14.43
C VAL A 73 -7.96 10.11 14.33
N GLU A 74 -8.43 10.33 13.11
CA GLU A 74 -9.82 10.64 12.76
C GLU A 74 -10.47 9.38 12.18
N ILE A 75 -11.30 8.73 13.00
CA ILE A 75 -12.13 7.60 12.58
C ILE A 75 -13.51 8.15 12.17
N PRO A 76 -13.98 7.91 10.93
CA PRO A 76 -15.26 8.43 10.47
C PRO A 76 -16.42 8.16 11.45
N GLY A 77 -17.22 9.20 11.75
CA GLY A 77 -18.33 9.11 12.69
C GLY A 77 -17.93 9.08 14.17
N ARG A 78 -16.67 9.40 14.50
CA ARG A 78 -16.17 9.55 15.88
C ARG A 78 -15.37 10.84 16.04
N ASP A 79 -15.21 11.26 17.29
CA ASP A 79 -14.30 12.36 17.62
C ASP A 79 -12.85 11.98 17.33
N ALA A 80 -12.05 12.98 16.92
CA ALA A 80 -10.63 12.80 16.69
C ALA A 80 -9.91 12.38 17.98
N THR A 81 -9.17 11.27 17.92
CA THR A 81 -8.40 10.76 19.06
C THR A 81 -6.99 11.34 19.01
N PRO A 82 -6.56 12.15 19.99
CA PRO A 82 -5.21 12.70 19.99
C PRO A 82 -4.17 11.63 20.33
N PHE A 83 -2.95 11.80 19.80
CA PHE A 83 -1.80 11.00 20.18
C PHE A 83 -0.55 11.87 20.36
N SER A 84 0.42 11.31 21.08
CA SER A 84 1.78 11.84 21.21
C SER A 84 2.77 10.70 21.09
N VAL A 85 3.89 10.93 20.41
CA VAL A 85 4.99 9.97 20.30
C VAL A 85 6.32 10.67 20.55
N ARG A 86 7.28 9.93 21.10
CA ARG A 86 8.68 10.34 21.25
C ARG A 86 9.59 9.36 20.51
N PRO A 87 10.84 9.75 20.20
CA PRO A 87 11.80 8.84 19.58
C PRO A 87 11.98 7.55 20.40
N GLY A 88 11.93 6.40 19.73
CA GLY A 88 12.03 5.08 20.38
C GLY A 88 10.72 4.53 20.95
N GLU A 89 9.63 5.29 20.88
CA GLU A 89 8.29 4.86 21.30
C GLU A 89 7.36 4.68 20.09
N PHE A 90 6.29 3.91 20.28
CA PHE A 90 5.16 3.88 19.36
C PHE A 90 3.85 4.10 20.11
N TYR A 91 2.94 4.82 19.48
CA TYR A 91 1.54 4.91 19.88
C TYR A 91 0.74 3.84 19.13
N SER A 92 -0.10 3.11 19.84
CA SER A 92 -0.99 2.10 19.26
C SER A 92 -2.44 2.47 19.52
N ILE A 93 -3.28 2.37 18.47
CA ILE A 93 -4.73 2.54 18.58
C ILE A 93 -5.45 1.40 17.88
N SER A 94 -6.47 0.86 18.56
CA SER A 94 -7.35 -0.16 17.99
C SER A 94 -8.43 0.48 17.13
N ILE A 95 -8.65 -0.09 15.95
CA ILE A 95 -9.67 0.31 15.00
C ILE A 95 -10.85 -0.67 15.08
N PRO A 96 -12.10 -0.16 15.18
CA PRO A 96 -13.27 -1.03 15.20
C PRO A 96 -13.38 -1.90 13.94
N ARG A 97 -13.84 -3.15 14.11
CA ARG A 97 -14.12 -4.09 13.02
C ARG A 97 -14.97 -3.49 11.89
N ALA A 98 -15.88 -2.56 12.21
CA ALA A 98 -16.76 -1.92 11.22
C ALA A 98 -16.00 -1.17 10.10
N PHE A 99 -14.68 -0.97 10.23
CA PHE A 99 -13.82 -0.36 9.21
C PHE A 99 -13.06 -1.38 8.35
N GLU A 100 -13.33 -2.68 8.49
CA GLU A 100 -12.85 -3.70 7.55
C GLU A 100 -13.75 -3.75 6.32
N HIS A 101 -13.16 -3.59 5.15
CA HIS A 101 -13.85 -3.70 3.88
C HIS A 101 -14.04 -5.18 3.55
N THR A 102 -15.25 -5.68 3.76
CA THR A 102 -15.63 -7.09 3.51
C THR A 102 -16.54 -7.25 2.29
N ILE A 103 -16.87 -6.15 1.60
CA ILE A 103 -17.75 -6.14 0.43
C ILE A 103 -17.01 -5.48 -0.72
N SER A 104 -16.60 -6.28 -1.70
CA SER A 104 -15.95 -5.80 -2.93
C SER A 104 -16.92 -4.96 -3.76
N GLU A 105 -16.42 -3.83 -4.27
CA GLU A 105 -17.10 -2.94 -5.21
C GLU A 105 -18.51 -2.55 -4.71
N ASP A 106 -18.57 -2.21 -3.43
CA ASP A 106 -19.78 -1.74 -2.79
C ASP A 106 -20.27 -0.41 -3.42
N THR A 107 -21.55 -0.10 -3.21
CA THR A 107 -22.25 0.99 -3.89
C THR A 107 -22.95 1.86 -2.85
N ILE A 108 -22.59 3.15 -2.77
CA ILE A 108 -23.36 4.17 -2.02
C ILE A 108 -24.21 4.95 -3.02
N GLY A 109 -25.54 4.88 -2.89
CA GLY A 109 -26.45 5.58 -3.78
C GLY A 109 -26.29 5.11 -5.24
N ASN A 110 -26.17 6.08 -6.17
CA ASN A 110 -25.96 5.78 -7.60
C ASN A 110 -24.47 5.63 -7.97
N GLY A 111 -23.54 5.62 -7.00
CA GLY A 111 -22.10 5.59 -7.23
C GLY A 111 -21.42 4.35 -6.64
N THR A 112 -20.38 3.85 -7.31
CA THR A 112 -19.54 2.74 -6.85
C THR A 112 -18.45 3.25 -5.89
N GLN A 113 -18.81 3.51 -4.63
CA GLN A 113 -17.87 3.84 -3.56
C GLN A 113 -18.10 2.89 -2.39
N SER A 114 -17.04 2.54 -1.65
CA SER A 114 -17.23 1.76 -0.44
C SER A 114 -17.99 2.56 0.61
N ILE A 115 -18.96 1.92 1.29
CA ILE A 115 -19.63 2.47 2.48
C ILE A 115 -18.60 2.87 3.55
N ILE A 116 -17.48 2.15 3.60
CA ILE A 116 -16.44 2.35 4.60
C ILE A 116 -15.46 3.41 4.11
N ALA A 117 -15.37 4.51 4.85
CA ALA A 117 -14.37 5.55 4.59
C ALA A 117 -13.01 5.21 5.23
N ALA A 118 -11.95 5.76 4.67
CA ALA A 118 -10.60 5.66 5.20
C ALA A 118 -10.45 6.40 6.52
N ILE A 119 -9.51 5.93 7.34
CA ILE A 119 -9.13 6.54 8.61
C ILE A 119 -8.01 7.52 8.34
N ARG A 120 -8.14 8.75 8.84
CA ARG A 120 -7.17 9.79 8.61
C ARG A 120 -6.24 9.94 9.81
N VAL A 121 -4.94 10.05 9.56
CA VAL A 121 -3.94 10.34 10.58
C VAL A 121 -3.26 11.65 10.20
N THR A 122 -3.21 12.60 11.12
CA THR A 122 -2.47 13.86 10.94
C THR A 122 -1.50 14.10 12.09
N SER A 123 -0.41 14.80 11.83
CA SER A 123 0.62 15.12 12.84
C SER A 123 1.32 16.44 12.55
N ARG A 124 1.93 17.04 13.59
CA ARG A 124 2.68 18.31 13.48
C ARG A 124 4.07 18.17 12.86
N ALA A 125 4.66 16.97 12.94
CA ALA A 125 5.96 16.64 12.39
C ALA A 125 5.91 15.20 11.87
N PRO A 126 6.76 14.83 10.88
CA PRO A 126 6.66 13.54 10.22
C PRO A 126 6.62 12.34 11.17
N VAL A 127 5.62 11.49 10.99
CA VAL A 127 5.46 10.20 11.67
C VAL A 127 5.55 9.08 10.63
N SER A 128 5.83 7.86 11.07
CA SER A 128 5.66 6.63 10.29
C SER A 128 4.43 5.89 10.82
N VAL A 129 3.55 5.46 9.93
CA VAL A 129 2.31 4.73 10.28
C VAL A 129 2.36 3.32 9.71
N PHE A 130 2.17 2.32 10.57
CA PHE A 130 2.03 0.93 10.18
C PHE A 130 0.62 0.43 10.50
N VAL A 131 -0.02 -0.21 9.53
CA VAL A 131 -1.38 -0.73 9.65
C VAL A 131 -1.31 -2.22 9.90
N VAL A 132 -2.04 -2.73 10.89
CA VAL A 132 -2.08 -4.16 11.23
C VAL A 132 -3.51 -4.66 11.15
N ASN A 133 -3.75 -5.71 10.36
CA ASN A 133 -4.98 -6.49 10.36
C ASN A 133 -4.66 -7.94 10.75
N ALA A 134 -5.02 -8.31 11.97
CA ALA A 134 -4.76 -9.61 12.56
C ALA A 134 -6.06 -10.27 13.03
N ARG A 135 -6.14 -11.58 12.84
CA ARG A 135 -7.15 -12.45 13.44
C ARG A 135 -6.57 -13.84 13.68
N ASN A 136 -7.38 -14.73 14.24
CA ASN A 136 -7.01 -16.13 14.39
C ASN A 136 -6.51 -16.71 13.05
N GLN A 137 -5.32 -17.31 13.06
CA GLN A 137 -4.62 -17.94 11.93
C GLN A 137 -4.10 -17.04 10.79
N THR A 138 -4.29 -15.72 10.83
CA THR A 138 -3.81 -14.82 9.77
C THR A 138 -3.52 -13.42 10.30
N THR A 139 -2.39 -12.87 9.88
CA THR A 139 -1.98 -11.50 10.20
C THR A 139 -1.28 -10.92 9.00
N ALA A 140 -1.72 -9.74 8.61
CA ALA A 140 -1.08 -8.93 7.59
C ALA A 140 -0.94 -7.50 8.11
N GLY A 141 -0.01 -6.77 7.52
CA GLY A 141 0.15 -5.35 7.78
C GLY A 141 0.92 -4.70 6.65
N TYR A 142 0.79 -3.38 6.56
CA TYR A 142 1.49 -2.61 5.55
C TYR A 142 1.98 -1.27 6.13
N PRO A 143 3.15 -0.79 5.70
CA PRO A 143 3.55 0.58 5.96
C PRO A 143 2.66 1.52 5.14
N ALA A 144 1.94 2.43 5.81
CA ALA A 144 1.14 3.40 5.10
C ALA A 144 2.03 4.41 4.37
N VAL A 145 1.64 4.76 3.14
CA VAL A 145 2.30 5.79 2.35
C VAL A 145 1.62 7.14 2.62
N PRO A 146 2.36 8.20 3.02
CA PRO A 146 1.77 9.50 3.28
C PRO A 146 1.22 10.12 1.99
N VAL A 147 0.22 10.98 2.12
CA VAL A 147 -0.46 11.63 0.98
C VAL A 147 0.53 12.39 0.09
N SER A 148 1.58 12.96 0.67
CA SER A 148 2.65 13.67 -0.07
C SER A 148 3.45 12.79 -1.03
N HIS A 149 3.39 11.46 -0.90
CA HIS A 149 4.10 10.50 -1.74
C HIS A 149 3.17 9.74 -2.70
N TRP A 150 1.89 10.11 -2.77
CA TRP A 150 0.95 9.48 -3.68
C TRP A 150 1.17 9.94 -5.12
N GLY A 151 0.89 9.03 -6.06
CA GLY A 151 0.96 9.23 -7.50
C GLY A 151 -0.42 9.21 -8.13
N ARG A 152 -0.46 9.33 -9.46
CA ARG A 152 -1.72 9.33 -10.25
C ARG A 152 -1.86 8.11 -11.16
N HIS A 153 -0.84 7.26 -11.23
CA HIS A 153 -0.83 6.07 -12.06
C HIS A 153 -0.18 4.93 -11.30
N TYR A 154 -0.90 3.82 -11.17
CA TYR A 154 -0.46 2.63 -10.45
C TYR A 154 -0.67 1.37 -11.28
N LEU A 155 0.28 0.45 -11.12
CA LEU A 155 0.20 -0.95 -11.52
C LEU A 155 0.48 -1.78 -10.26
N PRO A 156 -0.55 -2.16 -9.50
CA PRO A 156 -0.38 -2.84 -8.22
C PRO A 156 0.17 -4.25 -8.42
N LEU A 157 0.91 -4.73 -7.42
CA LEU A 157 1.33 -6.12 -7.30
C LEU A 157 0.51 -6.77 -6.19
N THR A 158 -0.33 -7.72 -6.58
CA THR A 158 -1.15 -8.52 -5.66
C THR A 158 -0.65 -9.96 -5.65
N LEU A 159 -1.46 -10.89 -5.14
CA LEU A 159 -1.21 -12.31 -5.23
C LEU A 159 -2.42 -12.98 -5.89
N PRO A 160 -2.22 -14.07 -6.65
CA PRO A 160 -3.33 -14.78 -7.26
C PRO A 160 -4.26 -15.34 -6.19
N ASN A 161 -5.53 -15.50 -6.55
CA ASN A 161 -6.52 -16.24 -5.79
C ASN A 161 -5.97 -17.60 -5.36
N SER A 162 -6.56 -18.15 -4.30
CA SER A 162 -6.33 -19.51 -3.86
C SER A 162 -7.66 -20.23 -3.65
N LEU A 163 -7.74 -21.13 -2.66
CA LEU A 163 -8.92 -21.96 -2.43
C LEU A 163 -10.09 -21.14 -1.87
N GLY A 164 -11.28 -21.34 -2.45
CA GLY A 164 -12.54 -20.77 -1.96
C GLY A 164 -12.63 -19.26 -2.11
N THR A 165 -12.88 -18.58 -1.00
CA THR A 165 -13.09 -17.11 -0.90
C THR A 165 -11.80 -16.32 -0.71
N ARG A 166 -10.64 -16.99 -0.75
CA ARG A 166 -9.34 -16.37 -0.56
C ARG A 166 -8.86 -15.76 -1.86
N THR A 167 -9.16 -14.48 -2.06
CA THR A 167 -8.96 -13.79 -3.34
C THR A 167 -7.91 -12.69 -3.29
N SER A 168 -7.33 -12.40 -4.46
CA SER A 168 -6.58 -11.20 -4.78
C SER A 168 -7.44 -9.98 -4.51
N GLU A 169 -6.88 -8.97 -3.87
CA GLU A 169 -7.61 -7.75 -3.53
C GLU A 169 -6.74 -6.50 -3.60
N LEU A 170 -7.39 -5.36 -3.78
CA LEU A 170 -6.77 -4.05 -3.71
C LEU A 170 -7.77 -3.01 -3.20
N MET A 171 -7.25 -1.91 -2.69
CA MET A 171 -8.03 -0.75 -2.28
C MET A 171 -7.42 0.53 -2.84
N ILE A 172 -8.25 1.36 -3.43
CA ILE A 172 -7.92 2.72 -3.88
C ILE A 172 -8.49 3.70 -2.84
N ILE A 173 -7.71 4.72 -2.47
CA ILE A 173 -8.07 5.70 -1.43
C ILE A 173 -7.86 7.11 -1.97
N SER A 174 -8.84 8.00 -1.78
CA SER A 174 -8.70 9.42 -2.11
C SER A 174 -8.50 10.30 -0.87
N ALA A 175 -7.60 11.28 -0.97
CA ALA A 175 -7.40 12.35 0.00
C ALA A 175 -7.99 13.69 -0.47
N TYR A 176 -8.58 13.70 -1.68
CA TYR A 176 -9.06 14.89 -2.37
C TYR A 176 -10.51 14.68 -2.83
N ASP A 177 -11.29 15.75 -2.82
CA ASP A 177 -12.62 15.74 -3.41
C ASP A 177 -12.54 15.67 -4.95
N ASP A 178 -13.63 15.26 -5.59
CA ASP A 178 -13.76 15.25 -7.06
C ASP A 178 -12.61 14.51 -7.78
N THR A 179 -12.16 13.39 -7.21
CA THR A 179 -11.12 12.54 -7.83
C THR A 179 -11.77 11.49 -8.72
N TYR A 180 -11.46 11.53 -10.02
CA TYR A 180 -11.95 10.54 -10.98
C TYR A 180 -10.86 9.51 -11.21
N VAL A 181 -11.21 8.25 -11.01
CA VAL A 181 -10.33 7.09 -11.13
C VAL A 181 -10.80 6.21 -12.27
N ARG A 182 -9.95 5.99 -13.26
CA ARG A 182 -10.13 5.02 -14.32
C ARG A 182 -9.45 3.72 -13.91
N PHE A 183 -10.24 2.66 -13.72
CA PHE A 183 -9.78 1.34 -13.30
C PHE A 183 -9.99 0.30 -14.39
N THR A 184 -8.92 -0.43 -14.72
CA THR A 184 -8.92 -1.53 -15.71
C THR A 184 -8.34 -2.80 -15.08
N PRO A 185 -9.16 -3.80 -14.71
CA PRO A 185 -8.69 -4.96 -13.97
C PRO A 185 -8.02 -5.99 -14.88
N ARG A 186 -7.02 -6.69 -14.35
CA ARG A 186 -6.33 -7.82 -15.05
C ARG A 186 -7.01 -9.18 -14.89
N ALA A 187 -7.97 -9.27 -13.99
CA ALA A 187 -8.85 -10.43 -13.83
C ALA A 187 -10.29 -9.96 -13.62
N THR A 188 -11.28 -10.81 -13.93
CA THR A 188 -12.68 -10.51 -13.61
C THR A 188 -12.83 -10.30 -12.10
N THR A 189 -13.45 -9.19 -11.72
CA THR A 189 -13.76 -8.82 -10.34
C THR A 189 -15.20 -9.22 -10.01
N VAL A 190 -15.67 -8.89 -8.82
CA VAL A 190 -17.06 -9.18 -8.40
C VAL A 190 -18.09 -8.49 -9.30
N ARG A 191 -17.79 -7.28 -9.81
CA ARG A 191 -18.73 -6.48 -10.62
C ARG A 191 -18.20 -6.06 -11.98
N GLN A 192 -17.00 -6.45 -12.40
CA GLN A 192 -16.39 -5.97 -13.64
C GLN A 192 -15.61 -7.08 -14.36
N ASP A 193 -15.80 -7.20 -15.67
CA ASP A 193 -15.03 -8.16 -16.46
C ASP A 193 -13.59 -7.69 -16.67
N ARG A 194 -12.70 -8.67 -16.89
CA ARG A 194 -11.29 -8.40 -17.18
C ARG A 194 -11.16 -7.45 -18.38
N GLY A 195 -10.37 -6.39 -18.21
CA GLY A 195 -10.06 -5.44 -19.28
C GLY A 195 -11.12 -4.37 -19.52
N ASP A 196 -12.30 -4.49 -18.94
CA ASP A 196 -13.30 -3.42 -18.98
C ASP A 196 -12.76 -2.20 -18.26
N VAL A 197 -13.10 -1.01 -18.76
CA VAL A 197 -12.70 0.26 -18.13
C VAL A 197 -13.89 0.81 -17.37
N ARG A 198 -13.71 1.10 -16.08
CA ARG A 198 -14.70 1.78 -15.25
C ARG A 198 -14.14 3.09 -14.72
N GLU A 199 -14.93 4.14 -14.78
CA GLU A 199 -14.64 5.39 -14.08
C GLU A 199 -15.39 5.40 -12.73
N ILE A 200 -14.65 5.72 -11.67
CA ILE A 200 -15.16 5.86 -10.31
C ILE A 200 -14.84 7.26 -9.83
N LYS A 201 -15.85 7.99 -9.35
CA LYS A 201 -15.64 9.24 -8.61
C LYS A 201 -15.41 8.92 -7.14
N LEU A 202 -14.32 9.43 -6.56
CA LEU A 202 -14.00 9.36 -5.14
C LEU A 202 -13.84 10.78 -4.59
N ASP A 203 -14.56 11.05 -3.49
CA ASP A 203 -14.35 12.25 -2.69
C ASP A 203 -13.36 11.99 -1.55
N ARG A 204 -12.99 13.03 -0.80
CA ARG A 204 -11.98 12.93 0.25
C ARG A 204 -12.35 11.88 1.30
N GLY A 205 -11.41 10.99 1.59
CA GLY A 205 -11.58 9.87 2.54
C GLY A 205 -12.39 8.70 1.99
N ARG A 206 -12.90 8.76 0.75
CA ARG A 206 -13.60 7.63 0.12
C ARG A 206 -12.62 6.62 -0.45
N THR A 207 -13.08 5.37 -0.49
CA THR A 207 -12.30 4.22 -0.95
C THR A 207 -13.06 3.47 -2.06
N TYR A 208 -12.31 2.77 -2.89
CA TYR A 208 -12.83 1.76 -3.81
C TYR A 208 -12.08 0.45 -3.56
N PHE A 209 -12.76 -0.52 -2.96
CA PHE A 209 -12.23 -1.82 -2.61
C PHE A 209 -12.65 -2.85 -3.65
N VAL A 210 -11.69 -3.66 -4.12
CA VAL A 210 -11.90 -4.60 -5.23
C VAL A 210 -11.28 -5.94 -4.88
N GLN A 211 -12.03 -7.00 -5.12
CA GLN A 211 -11.57 -8.39 -5.07
C GLN A 211 -11.76 -9.03 -6.44
N ALA A 212 -10.80 -9.89 -6.83
CA ALA A 212 -11.00 -10.78 -7.96
C ALA A 212 -12.17 -11.74 -7.65
N LEU A 213 -12.92 -12.11 -8.68
CA LEU A 213 -14.06 -13.02 -8.53
C LEU A 213 -13.59 -14.36 -7.94
N ALA A 214 -14.20 -14.78 -6.83
CA ALA A 214 -13.92 -16.07 -6.21
C ALA A 214 -14.45 -17.23 -7.09
N ASN A 215 -13.83 -18.41 -6.98
CA ASN A 215 -14.38 -19.64 -7.57
C ASN A 215 -14.57 -20.69 -6.47
N MET A 216 -15.81 -21.07 -6.22
CA MET A 216 -16.14 -22.08 -5.21
C MET A 216 -15.89 -23.52 -5.70
N ALA A 217 -15.71 -23.74 -7.01
CA ALA A 217 -15.57 -25.05 -7.62
C ALA A 217 -14.11 -25.56 -7.70
N GLY A 218 -13.10 -24.81 -7.24
CA GLY A 218 -11.71 -25.26 -7.27
C GLY A 218 -10.67 -24.16 -7.02
N VAL A 219 -9.39 -24.45 -7.36
CA VAL A 219 -8.30 -23.47 -7.32
C VAL A 219 -8.54 -22.42 -8.41
N ASN A 220 -8.72 -21.17 -8.01
CA ASN A 220 -8.76 -20.03 -8.91
C ASN A 220 -7.40 -19.34 -8.91
N THR A 221 -6.88 -18.96 -10.07
CA THR A 221 -5.60 -18.24 -10.19
C THR A 221 -5.78 -16.79 -10.66
N ALA A 222 -7.01 -16.26 -10.62
CA ALA A 222 -7.28 -14.87 -10.92
C ALA A 222 -6.41 -13.94 -10.04
N ASP A 223 -5.76 -12.98 -10.68
CA ASP A 223 -4.78 -12.09 -10.05
C ASP A 223 -5.00 -10.67 -10.56
N LEU A 224 -5.11 -9.71 -9.65
CA LEU A 224 -5.26 -8.30 -10.00
C LEU A 224 -3.92 -7.61 -10.29
N SER A 225 -2.80 -8.33 -10.23
CA SER A 225 -1.48 -7.79 -10.51
C SER A 225 -1.43 -7.18 -11.91
N GLY A 226 -0.95 -5.94 -11.99
CA GLY A 226 -0.88 -5.19 -13.24
C GLY A 226 -2.22 -4.62 -13.72
N SER A 227 -3.26 -4.59 -12.88
CA SER A 227 -4.47 -3.77 -13.13
C SER A 227 -4.07 -2.31 -13.28
N GLU A 228 -4.63 -1.61 -14.25
CA GLU A 228 -4.28 -0.21 -14.49
C GLU A 228 -5.20 0.71 -13.69
N ILE A 229 -4.60 1.59 -12.89
CA ILE A 229 -5.32 2.61 -12.12
C ILE A 229 -4.76 3.98 -12.52
N VAL A 230 -5.59 4.83 -13.11
CA VAL A 230 -5.22 6.21 -13.48
C VAL A 230 -6.19 7.20 -12.85
N ALA A 231 -5.70 8.26 -12.23
CA ALA A 231 -6.53 9.22 -11.51
C ALA A 231 -6.22 10.69 -11.88
N THR A 232 -7.23 11.55 -11.74
CA THR A 232 -7.08 13.00 -11.94
C THR A 232 -6.23 13.65 -10.84
N ASN A 233 -6.43 13.24 -9.59
CA ASN A 233 -5.66 13.64 -8.41
C ASN A 233 -4.80 12.48 -7.87
N PRO A 234 -3.73 12.75 -7.11
CA PRO A 234 -2.97 11.69 -6.45
C PRO A 234 -3.84 10.83 -5.53
N ILE A 235 -3.63 9.51 -5.55
CA ILE A 235 -4.40 8.52 -4.80
C ILE A 235 -3.49 7.53 -4.09
N GLY A 236 -3.97 6.96 -2.99
CA GLY A 236 -3.33 5.82 -2.33
C GLY A 236 -3.81 4.50 -2.94
N VAL A 237 -2.92 3.54 -3.10
CA VAL A 237 -3.26 2.17 -3.52
C VAL A 237 -2.65 1.19 -2.53
N VAL A 238 -3.49 0.32 -1.97
CA VAL A 238 -3.07 -0.79 -1.10
C VAL A 238 -3.34 -2.08 -1.86
N SER A 239 -2.33 -2.94 -1.98
CA SER A 239 -2.46 -4.26 -2.59
C SER A 239 -2.49 -5.33 -1.51
N GLY A 240 -3.23 -6.41 -1.74
CA GLY A 240 -3.38 -7.47 -0.76
C GLY A 240 -3.95 -8.76 -1.30
N HIS A 241 -4.29 -9.63 -0.37
CA HIS A 241 -4.96 -10.89 -0.61
C HIS A 241 -5.69 -11.29 0.67
N VAL A 242 -6.93 -11.75 0.55
CA VAL A 242 -7.81 -12.05 1.69
C VAL A 242 -7.14 -12.95 2.74
N ARG A 243 -6.46 -14.00 2.28
CA ARG A 243 -5.55 -14.84 3.08
C ARG A 243 -4.67 -15.68 2.18
N THR A 244 -3.36 -15.53 2.26
CA THR A 244 -2.42 -16.29 1.42
C THR A 244 -1.39 -17.04 2.25
N THR A 245 -0.86 -18.12 1.70
CA THR A 245 0.31 -18.80 2.24
C THR A 245 1.56 -18.16 1.65
N ILE A 246 2.39 -17.56 2.50
CA ILE A 246 3.72 -17.12 2.10
C ILE A 246 4.61 -18.36 2.09
N THR A 247 4.87 -18.90 0.91
CA THR A 247 5.84 -19.99 0.77
C THR A 247 7.25 -19.45 1.01
N ARG A 248 8.01 -20.16 1.85
CA ARG A 248 9.39 -19.83 2.22
C ARG A 248 10.36 -20.00 1.04
#